data_AF-A0A4Y2KFM1-F1
#
_entry.id   AF-A0A4Y2KFM1-F1
#
_cell.length_a   1.000
_cell.length_b   1.000
_cell.length_c   1.000
_cell.angle_alpha   90.00
_cell.angle_beta   90.00
_cell.angle_gamma   90.00
#
_symmetry.space_group_name_H-M   'P 1'
#
loop_
_entity.id
_entity.type
_entity.pdbx_description
1 polymer ?
#
loop_
_entity_poly.entity_id
_entity_poly.type
_entity_poly.pdbx_seq_one_letter_code
_entity_poly.pdbx_strand_id
1 'polypeptide(L)'
;MLIKKFADENITVEQVVENAEATIVSKAVEGAGQSDCVIVVGEDIDFPVILTVLAPDNNLLFLMKPGKKDTIFYSPTHFKLSTKVRGNILFLQCFQWMRLDVAIFRQGKIKFFKLLDKDSGIKKAAEVFKNHNAAAGEVGE
;
A
#
# COMPACT_ATOMS: atom_id res chain seq x y z
N MET A 1 -23.54 17.91 7.90
CA MET A 1 -22.19 17.34 8.14
C MET A 1 -22.22 15.88 7.71
N LEU A 2 -21.20 15.37 7.00
CA LEU A 2 -21.25 14.07 6.32
C LEU A 2 -21.44 12.89 7.29
N ILE A 3 -20.78 12.93 8.45
CA ILE A 3 -20.88 11.90 9.51
C ILE A 3 -22.32 11.71 9.99
N LYS A 4 -23.05 12.81 10.20
CA LYS A 4 -24.46 12.76 10.61
C LYS A 4 -25.33 12.07 9.55
N LYS A 5 -25.10 12.39 8.27
CA LYS A 5 -25.84 11.74 7.16
C LYS A 5 -25.60 10.23 7.12
N PHE A 6 -24.36 9.78 7.36
CA PHE A 6 -24.08 8.34 7.41
C PHE A 6 -24.73 7.68 8.62
N ALA A 7 -24.72 8.32 9.79
CA ALA A 7 -25.41 7.80 10.97
C ALA A 7 -26.93 7.68 10.76
N ASP A 8 -27.56 8.68 10.11
CA ASP A 8 -28.98 8.67 9.78
C ASP A 8 -29.35 7.49 8.83
N GLU A 9 -28.38 6.98 8.06
CA GLU A 9 -28.50 5.83 7.15
C GLU A 9 -27.98 4.51 7.78
N ASN A 10 -27.72 4.46 9.10
CA ASN A 10 -27.13 3.32 9.82
C ASN A 10 -25.74 2.88 9.31
N ILE A 11 -24.98 3.78 8.69
CA ILE A 11 -23.61 3.54 8.26
C ILE A 11 -22.67 3.93 9.40
N THR A 12 -21.85 2.97 9.83
CA THR A 12 -20.82 3.21 10.85
C THR A 12 -19.72 4.10 10.28
N VAL A 13 -19.32 5.11 11.03
CA VAL A 13 -18.26 6.04 10.64
C VAL A 13 -17.18 6.04 11.70
N GLU A 14 -15.93 5.96 11.25
CA GLU A 14 -14.76 6.05 12.08
C GLU A 14 -13.84 7.15 11.57
N GLN A 15 -13.32 7.95 12.49
CA GLN A 15 -12.29 8.95 12.19
C GLN A 15 -10.94 8.37 12.59
N VAL A 16 -9.95 8.60 11.73
CA VAL A 16 -8.59 8.10 11.88
C VAL A 16 -7.63 9.28 11.88
N VAL A 17 -6.69 9.28 12.82
CA VAL A 17 -5.70 10.35 12.98
C VAL A 17 -4.47 10.08 12.11
N GLU A 18 -4.17 8.81 11.87
CA GLU A 18 -3.02 8.36 11.10
C GLU A 18 -3.38 8.15 9.62
N ASN A 19 -2.80 7.13 8.98
CA ASN A 19 -3.05 6.80 7.59
C ASN A 19 -4.43 6.11 7.44
N ALA A 20 -5.32 6.75 6.70
CA ALA A 20 -6.68 6.26 6.51
C ALA A 20 -6.72 5.00 5.64
N GLU A 21 -5.95 4.96 4.57
CA GLU A 21 -5.89 3.85 3.63
C GLU A 21 -5.41 2.57 4.33
N ALA A 22 -4.34 2.68 5.13
CA ALA A 22 -3.80 1.58 5.92
C ALA A 22 -4.80 1.07 6.96
N THR A 23 -5.50 1.97 7.65
CA THR A 23 -6.51 1.59 8.63
C THR A 23 -7.70 0.90 7.99
N ILE A 24 -8.17 1.40 6.85
CA ILE A 24 -9.27 0.81 6.08
C ILE A 24 -8.90 -0.60 5.62
N VAL A 25 -7.71 -0.79 5.03
CA VAL A 25 -7.29 -2.12 4.58
C VAL A 25 -7.10 -3.08 5.74
N SER A 26 -6.48 -2.66 6.85
CA SER A 26 -6.31 -3.51 8.04
C SER A 26 -7.65 -4.02 8.57
N LYS A 27 -8.64 -3.14 8.73
CA LYS A 27 -10.00 -3.53 9.13
C LYS A 27 -10.67 -4.46 8.12
N ALA A 28 -10.43 -4.25 6.83
CA ALA A 28 -10.97 -5.11 5.80
C ALA A 28 -10.35 -6.51 5.85
N VAL A 29 -9.06 -6.63 6.19
CA VAL A 29 -8.38 -7.91 6.42
C VAL A 29 -8.96 -8.63 7.63
N GLU A 30 -9.17 -7.93 8.75
CA GLU A 30 -9.82 -8.48 9.94
C GLU A 30 -11.25 -8.96 9.62
N GLY A 31 -12.03 -8.14 8.91
CA GLY A 31 -13.40 -8.45 8.50
C GLY A 31 -13.48 -9.65 7.55
N ALA A 32 -12.47 -9.87 6.71
CA ALA A 32 -12.43 -11.01 5.80
C ALA A 32 -12.27 -12.35 6.54
N GLY A 33 -11.86 -12.34 7.81
CA GLY A 33 -11.90 -13.53 8.69
C GLY A 33 -13.28 -13.82 9.27
N GLN A 34 -14.24 -12.89 9.15
CA GLN A 34 -15.56 -12.94 9.80
C GLN A 34 -16.73 -12.84 8.82
N SER A 35 -16.44 -12.65 7.52
CA SER A 35 -17.43 -12.41 6.46
C SER A 35 -17.10 -13.21 5.21
N ASP A 36 -18.12 -13.56 4.43
CA ASP A 36 -17.94 -14.29 3.16
C ASP A 36 -17.26 -13.44 2.06
N CYS A 37 -17.34 -12.12 2.16
CA CYS A 37 -16.71 -11.19 1.23
C CYS A 37 -16.57 -9.80 1.86
N VAL A 38 -15.43 -9.15 1.63
CA VAL A 38 -15.17 -7.78 2.04
C VAL A 38 -14.72 -6.95 0.84
N ILE A 39 -15.31 -5.78 0.67
CA ILE A 39 -15.01 -4.85 -0.42
C ILE A 39 -14.51 -3.54 0.17
N VAL A 40 -13.27 -3.19 -0.14
CA VAL A 40 -12.71 -1.85 0.09
C VAL A 40 -13.05 -0.99 -1.11
N VAL A 41 -13.64 0.17 -0.90
CA VAL A 41 -13.95 1.12 -1.98
C VAL A 41 -12.98 2.29 -1.92
N GLY A 42 -12.23 2.54 -3.00
CA GLY A 42 -11.25 3.62 -3.03
C GLY A 42 -10.56 3.82 -4.36
N GLU A 43 -10.17 5.05 -4.67
CA GLU A 43 -9.46 5.39 -5.91
C GLU A 43 -7.93 5.49 -5.77
N ASP A 44 -7.43 5.64 -4.54
CA ASP A 44 -6.01 5.86 -4.31
C ASP A 44 -5.16 4.66 -4.76
N ILE A 45 -3.97 4.94 -5.30
CA ILE A 45 -3.00 3.93 -5.74
C ILE A 45 -2.36 3.18 -4.57
N ASP A 46 -2.52 3.71 -3.37
CA ASP A 46 -1.96 3.16 -2.14
C ASP A 46 -2.78 1.94 -1.68
N PHE A 47 -4.08 1.90 -1.98
CA PHE A 47 -4.94 0.75 -1.65
C PHE A 47 -4.43 -0.56 -2.24
N PRO A 48 -4.17 -0.70 -3.57
CA PRO A 48 -3.58 -1.92 -4.13
C PRO A 48 -2.25 -2.32 -3.49
N VAL A 49 -1.40 -1.35 -3.15
CA VAL A 49 -0.07 -1.61 -2.57
C VAL A 49 -0.21 -2.16 -1.17
N ILE A 50 -0.96 -1.49 -0.30
CA ILE A 50 -1.21 -1.89 1.09
C ILE A 50 -1.94 -3.23 1.11
N LEU A 51 -2.94 -3.42 0.26
CA LEU A 51 -3.71 -4.65 0.14
C LEU A 51 -2.82 -5.85 -0.24
N THR A 52 -1.90 -5.66 -1.19
CA THR A 52 -0.95 -6.71 -1.59
C THR A 52 0.07 -7.04 -0.48
N VAL A 53 0.34 -6.11 0.43
CA VAL A 53 1.24 -6.35 1.57
C VAL A 53 0.53 -7.08 2.70
N LEU A 54 -0.66 -6.60 3.09
CA LEU A 54 -1.37 -7.11 4.27
C LEU A 54 -2.13 -8.41 4.00
N ALA A 55 -2.59 -8.63 2.78
CA ALA A 55 -3.40 -9.80 2.44
C ALA A 55 -3.15 -10.32 1.01
N PRO A 56 -1.89 -10.65 0.65
CA PRO A 56 -1.50 -11.02 -0.72
C PRO A 56 -2.27 -12.21 -1.29
N ASP A 57 -2.69 -13.13 -0.44
CA ASP A 57 -3.29 -14.41 -0.83
C ASP A 57 -4.76 -14.54 -0.37
N ASN A 58 -5.39 -13.44 0.06
CA ASN A 58 -6.78 -13.45 0.53
C ASN A 58 -7.77 -13.38 -0.65
N ASN A 59 -8.58 -14.43 -0.81
CA ASN A 59 -9.55 -14.55 -1.91
C ASN A 59 -10.93 -13.95 -1.61
N LEU A 60 -11.17 -13.50 -0.37
CA LEU A 60 -12.44 -12.94 0.09
C LEU A 60 -12.41 -11.41 0.14
N LEU A 61 -11.25 -10.81 -0.13
CA LEU A 61 -11.03 -9.37 -0.02
C LEU A 61 -10.80 -8.76 -1.41
N PHE A 62 -11.56 -7.71 -1.74
CA PHE A 62 -11.48 -7.03 -3.02
C PHE A 62 -11.37 -5.51 -2.85
N LEU A 63 -10.62 -4.86 -3.73
CA LEU A 63 -10.66 -3.41 -3.90
C LEU A 63 -11.56 -3.07 -5.09
N MET A 64 -12.64 -2.34 -4.82
CA MET A 64 -13.46 -1.68 -5.81
C MET A 64 -12.94 -0.26 -6.04
N LYS A 65 -12.38 -0.03 -7.23
CA LYS A 65 -12.02 1.31 -7.68
C LYS A 65 -13.17 1.89 -8.51
N PRO A 66 -13.93 2.87 -7.98
CA PRO A 66 -14.93 3.55 -8.79
C PRO A 66 -14.21 4.36 -9.87
N GLY A 67 -14.78 4.36 -11.08
CA GLY A 67 -14.29 5.12 -12.21
C GLY A 67 -15.44 5.83 -12.91
N LYS A 68 -15.12 6.85 -13.70
CA LYS A 68 -16.13 7.66 -14.40
C LYS A 68 -16.95 6.89 -15.45
N LYS A 69 -16.43 5.78 -15.95
CA LYS A 69 -17.07 4.94 -16.98
C LYS A 69 -17.24 3.51 -16.49
N ASP A 70 -16.18 2.94 -15.95
CA ASP A 70 -16.15 1.56 -15.47
C ASP A 70 -15.73 1.51 -14.00
N THR A 71 -16.32 0.59 -13.25
CA THR A 71 -15.85 0.19 -11.93
C THR A 71 -14.92 -1.00 -12.11
N ILE A 72 -13.73 -0.93 -11.52
CA ILE A 72 -12.72 -1.99 -11.62
C ILE A 72 -12.57 -2.66 -10.26
N PHE A 73 -12.58 -3.99 -10.24
CA PHE A 73 -12.29 -4.78 -9.05
C PHE A 73 -10.88 -5.36 -9.12
N TYR A 74 -10.13 -5.22 -8.04
CA TYR A 74 -8.82 -5.81 -7.86
C TYR A 74 -8.87 -6.84 -6.73
N SER A 75 -8.41 -8.05 -7.02
CA SER A 75 -8.10 -9.05 -6.00
C SER A 75 -6.60 -8.94 -5.66
N PRO A 76 -6.20 -9.01 -4.39
CA PRO A 76 -4.78 -9.09 -4.03
C PRO A 76 -4.09 -10.28 -4.72
N THR A 77 -4.81 -11.38 -4.93
CA THR A 77 -4.26 -12.61 -5.51
C THR A 77 -3.95 -12.50 -7.01
N HIS A 78 -4.48 -11.48 -7.69
CA HIS A 78 -4.17 -11.22 -9.10
C HIS A 78 -2.83 -10.50 -9.31
N PHE A 79 -2.25 -9.89 -8.27
CA PHE A 79 -0.96 -9.23 -8.38
C PHE A 79 0.18 -10.25 -8.40
N LYS A 80 0.57 -10.65 -9.62
CA LYS A 80 1.75 -11.50 -9.86
C LYS A 80 3.05 -10.72 -9.65
N LEU A 81 3.38 -10.45 -8.39
CA LEU A 81 4.64 -9.83 -8.01
C LEU A 81 5.71 -10.90 -7.79
N SER A 82 6.93 -10.65 -8.27
CA SER A 82 8.08 -11.45 -7.85
C SER A 82 8.28 -11.31 -6.34
N THR A 83 8.82 -12.36 -5.69
CA THR A 83 9.15 -12.35 -4.26
C THR A 83 9.98 -11.13 -3.88
N LYS A 84 10.87 -10.71 -4.77
CA LYS A 84 11.69 -9.51 -4.61
C LYS A 84 10.87 -8.22 -4.55
N VAL A 85 9.93 -8.03 -5.49
CA VAL A 85 9.07 -6.85 -5.50
C VAL A 85 8.18 -6.85 -4.26
N ARG A 86 7.56 -8.00 -3.94
CA ARG A 86 6.69 -8.15 -2.78
C ARG A 86 7.42 -7.75 -1.48
N GLY A 87 8.63 -8.27 -1.28
CA GLY A 87 9.43 -7.98 -0.07
C GLY A 87 9.98 -6.55 0.03
N ASN A 88 9.88 -5.73 -1.03
CA ASN A 88 10.38 -4.35 -1.02
C ASN A 88 9.33 -3.35 -1.53
N ILE A 89 8.06 -3.74 -1.66
CA ILE A 89 7.05 -2.92 -2.33
C ILE A 89 6.79 -1.60 -1.61
N LEU A 90 6.76 -1.60 -0.27
CA LEU A 90 6.62 -0.39 0.53
C LEU A 90 7.83 0.55 0.37
N PHE A 91 9.04 0.00 0.43
CA PHE A 91 10.27 0.76 0.17
C PHE A 91 10.22 1.38 -1.23
N LEU A 92 9.87 0.60 -2.25
CA LEU A 92 9.73 1.08 -3.63
C LEU A 92 8.67 2.18 -3.75
N GLN A 93 7.55 2.06 -3.02
CA GLN A 93 6.46 3.04 -3.01
C GLN A 93 6.89 4.38 -2.37
N CYS A 94 7.66 4.36 -1.28
CA CYS A 94 8.24 5.58 -0.69
C CYS A 94 9.06 6.38 -1.71
N PHE A 95 9.85 5.70 -2.56
CA PHE A 95 10.59 6.36 -3.64
C PHE A 95 9.69 6.88 -4.78
N GLN A 96 8.48 6.34 -4.96
CA GLN A 96 7.50 6.89 -5.89
C GLN A 96 6.85 8.16 -5.36
N TRP A 97 6.63 8.22 -4.05
CA TRP A 97 6.03 9.38 -3.37
C TRP A 97 7.03 10.47 -3.00
N MET A 98 8.34 10.20 -3.07
CA MET A 98 9.37 11.24 -3.05
C MET A 98 9.22 12.15 -4.27
N ARG A 99 8.26 13.07 -4.20
CA ARG A 99 8.04 14.12 -5.16
C ARG A 99 9.00 15.29 -4.87
N LEU A 100 9.73 15.62 -5.92
CA LEU A 100 10.32 16.92 -6.29
C LEU A 100 11.70 17.33 -5.74
N ASP A 101 12.17 16.89 -4.57
CA ASP A 101 13.45 17.42 -4.06
C ASP A 101 14.65 16.46 -4.17
N VAL A 102 14.39 15.16 -4.37
CA VAL A 102 15.46 14.12 -4.41
C VAL A 102 15.17 12.99 -5.41
N ALA A 103 14.14 13.15 -6.25
CA ALA A 103 13.87 12.20 -7.33
C ALA A 103 15.13 12.07 -8.20
N ILE A 104 15.63 10.85 -8.40
CA ILE A 104 16.87 10.62 -9.14
C ILE A 104 16.71 11.21 -10.54
N PHE A 105 17.37 12.34 -10.76
CA PHE A 105 17.16 13.19 -11.93
C PHE A 105 17.34 12.37 -13.21
N ARG A 106 16.33 12.43 -14.10
CA ARG A 106 16.27 11.69 -15.38
C ARG A 106 16.34 10.16 -15.26
N GLN A 107 15.97 9.58 -14.12
CA GLN A 107 15.89 8.12 -13.98
C GLN A 107 14.44 7.65 -13.85
N GLY A 108 14.02 6.76 -14.75
CA GLY A 108 12.71 6.13 -14.69
C GLY A 108 12.60 5.08 -13.57
N LYS A 109 11.37 4.76 -13.16
CA LYS A 109 11.03 3.78 -12.11
C LYS A 109 11.72 2.43 -12.29
N ILE A 110 11.83 1.97 -13.54
CA ILE A 110 12.50 0.71 -13.90
C ILE A 110 14.00 0.75 -13.60
N LYS A 111 14.66 1.90 -13.79
CA LYS A 111 16.08 2.03 -13.49
C LYS A 111 16.33 2.00 -11.98
N PHE A 112 15.47 2.63 -11.18
CA PHE A 112 15.53 2.52 -9.72
C PHE A 112 15.33 1.08 -9.25
N PHE A 113 14.33 0.37 -9.78
CA PHE A 113 14.12 -1.04 -9.47
C PHE A 113 15.34 -1.92 -9.78
N LYS A 114 16.05 -1.64 -10.88
CA LYS A 114 17.32 -2.31 -11.23
C LYS A 114 18.47 -1.92 -10.29
N LEU A 115 18.50 -0.69 -9.78
CA LEU A 115 19.53 -0.23 -8.84
C LEU A 115 19.40 -0.94 -7.48
N LEU A 116 18.19 -1.25 -7.03
CA LEU A 116 17.96 -2.05 -5.82
C LEU A 116 18.72 -3.40 -5.85
N ASP A 117 19.01 -3.97 -7.02
CA ASP A 117 19.84 -5.19 -7.13
C ASP A 117 21.33 -4.95 -7.22
N LYS A 118 21.74 -3.77 -7.69
CA LYS A 118 23.12 -3.51 -8.09
C LYS A 118 23.89 -2.72 -7.04
N ASP A 119 23.20 -1.89 -6.29
CA ASP A 119 23.78 -0.95 -5.35
C ASP A 119 23.66 -1.50 -3.92
N SER A 120 24.80 -1.72 -3.25
CA SER A 120 24.83 -2.23 -1.88
C SER A 120 24.28 -1.24 -0.86
N GLY A 121 24.42 0.06 -1.10
CA GLY A 121 23.86 1.11 -0.24
C GLY A 121 22.34 1.11 -0.28
N ILE A 122 21.74 1.04 -1.47
CA ILE A 122 20.28 0.97 -1.62
C ILE A 122 19.71 -0.33 -1.02
N LYS A 123 20.43 -1.46 -1.14
CA LYS A 123 20.04 -2.71 -0.46
C LYS A 123 20.05 -2.56 1.06
N LYS A 124 21.12 -2.02 1.63
CA LYS A 124 21.23 -1.76 3.06
C LYS A 124 20.12 -0.83 3.53
N ALA A 125 19.84 0.25 2.78
CA ALA A 125 18.72 1.15 3.08
C ALA A 125 17.37 0.44 3.06
N ALA A 126 17.13 -0.47 2.10
CA ALA A 126 15.91 -1.26 2.06
C ALA A 126 15.80 -2.23 3.25
N GLU A 127 16.91 -2.83 3.69
CA GLU A 127 16.95 -3.70 4.87
C GLU A 127 16.68 -2.93 6.16
N VAL A 128 17.34 -1.78 6.34
CA VAL A 128 17.11 -0.88 7.48
C VAL A 128 15.65 -0.41 7.51
N PHE A 129 15.08 -0.03 6.35
CA PHE A 129 13.68 0.37 6.25
C PHE A 129 12.69 -0.71 6.73
N LYS A 130 13.01 -1.99 6.51
CA LYS A 130 12.15 -3.11 6.94
C LYS A 130 12.32 -3.46 8.44
N ASN A 131 13.36 -2.96 9.08
CA ASN A 131 13.65 -3.21 10.48
C ASN A 131 12.90 -2.20 11.37
N HIS A 132 11.92 -2.69 12.14
CA HIS A 132 11.11 -1.86 13.03
C HIS A 132 11.91 -1.29 14.21
N ASN A 133 13.10 -1.84 14.48
CA ASN A 133 14.00 -1.38 15.54
C ASN A 133 15.14 -0.49 15.01
N ALA A 134 15.17 -0.20 13.70
CA ALA A 134 16.24 0.59 13.11
C ALA A 134 16.26 2.02 13.66
N ALA A 135 17.45 2.49 14.03
CA ALA A 135 17.69 3.89 14.35
C ALA A 135 18.04 4.72 13.11
N ALA A 136 17.76 6.02 13.14
CA ALA A 136 17.97 6.94 12.02
C ALA A 136 19.44 6.99 11.50
N GLY A 137 20.42 6.56 12.30
CA GLY A 137 21.85 6.55 11.93
C GLY A 137 22.31 5.31 11.15
N GLU A 138 21.50 4.27 11.01
CA GLU A 138 21.93 2.98 10.43
C GLU A 138 22.13 3.01 8.90
N VAL A 139 21.68 4.09 8.26
CA VAL A 139 21.75 4.27 6.79
C VAL A 139 23.06 4.96 6.35
N GLY A 140 23.97 5.33 7.26
CA GLY A 140 25.19 6.09 6.93
C GLY A 140 26.52 5.42 7.30
N GLU A 141 27.21 4.87 6.30
CA GLU A 141 28.62 5.13 5.92
C GLU A 141 28.74 5.01 4.40
#